data_AF-A0A1T5PCR0-F1
#
_entry.id   AF-A0A1T5PCR0-F1
#
_cell.length_a   1.000
_cell.length_b   1.000
_cell.length_c   1.000
_cell.angle_alpha   90.00
_cell.angle_beta   90.00
_cell.angle_gamma   90.00
#
_symmetry.space_group_name_H-M   'P 1'
#
loop_
_entity.id
_entity.type
_entity.pdbx_description
1 polymer ?
#
loop_
_entity_poly.entity_id
_entity_poly.type
_entity_poly.pdbx_seq_one_letter_code
_entity_poly.pdbx_strand_id
1 'polypeptide(L)'
;MLENELVKQRALSEYGPWKISFCIICMNRLYHLKETLLKNLTNNTGYPGLEVLLLDYNSGDDMEQWVKNNLSDYIERGALVYYKTFDPSEFNHSHAKNMAFKLASGDIVCNINADNFTGNRFVYYIDEVFRTNKKVFMRPLRLHPGVAGVVCVNKADFLHVGGFDERMSVYGWEDVDFRNRLRLAGVEEWKIREKFYLDAIDHEEKYDRRKLLSRIKAAYVSEADPVNAFTTKVLILFEDYRFKYGTVINNKRKGGQFEYLFDLEEIYWTEGYWKKDGRDLKLLDEARDVVYDATVYDDRNIRLPDNNTGSVLLYHVANEYVLNMISYFEMDYRNRTIMINNMESKVVAVNNGRFGQGSVFKNFNYEVKIDMG
;
A
#
# COMPACT_ATOMS: atom_id res chain seq x y z
N MET A 1 36.04 7.99 -21.23
CA MET A 1 34.82 8.75 -20.82
C MET A 1 34.05 9.27 -22.03
N LEU A 2 34.69 9.96 -22.99
CA LEU A 2 34.05 10.45 -24.23
C LEU A 2 33.43 9.36 -25.13
N GLU A 3 34.03 8.17 -25.25
CA GLU A 3 33.46 7.07 -26.05
C GLU A 3 32.16 6.52 -25.45
N ASN A 4 32.03 6.49 -24.12
CA ASN A 4 30.78 6.06 -23.46
C ASN A 4 29.66 7.10 -23.65
N GLU A 5 29.99 8.39 -23.69
CA GLU A 5 29.03 9.45 -24.00
C GLU A 5 28.56 9.42 -25.45
N LEU A 6 29.46 9.16 -26.40
CA LEU A 6 29.16 9.03 -27.83
C LEU A 6 28.33 7.77 -28.15
N VAL A 7 28.60 6.65 -27.47
CA VAL A 7 27.77 5.44 -27.56
C VAL A 7 26.39 5.67 -26.93
N LYS A 8 26.31 6.40 -25.80
CA LYS A 8 25.04 6.80 -25.17
C LYS A 8 24.21 7.75 -26.04
N GLN A 9 24.85 8.67 -26.77
CA GLN A 9 24.20 9.54 -27.76
C GLN A 9 23.76 8.79 -29.02
N ARG A 10 24.54 7.82 -29.52
CA ARG A 10 24.14 6.97 -30.65
C ARG A 10 22.95 6.08 -30.32
N ALA A 11 22.89 5.51 -29.11
CA ALA A 11 21.75 4.71 -28.66
C ALA A 11 20.45 5.54 -28.48
N LEU A 12 20.54 6.86 -28.28
CA LEU A 12 19.39 7.78 -28.32
C LEU A 12 18.89 8.04 -29.76
N SER A 13 19.72 7.79 -30.78
CA SER A 13 19.44 8.19 -32.16
C SER A 13 18.73 7.14 -33.03
N GLU A 14 18.74 5.85 -32.65
CA GLU A 14 18.03 4.80 -33.40
C GLU A 14 16.58 4.59 -32.95
N TYR A 15 16.32 4.78 -31.65
CA TYR A 15 14.99 4.73 -31.05
C TYR A 15 14.97 5.89 -30.06
N GLY A 16 14.10 6.88 -30.26
CA GLY A 16 14.05 8.07 -29.40
C GLY A 16 13.94 7.74 -27.90
N PRO A 17 14.17 8.72 -27.02
CA PRO A 17 14.09 8.50 -25.58
C PRO A 17 12.72 7.94 -25.19
N TRP A 18 12.68 7.03 -24.20
CA TRP A 18 11.43 6.54 -23.65
C TRP A 18 10.58 7.70 -23.10
N LYS A 19 9.26 7.57 -23.19
CA LYS A 19 8.38 8.45 -22.43
C LYS A 19 8.19 7.88 -21.03
N ILE A 20 8.58 8.62 -20.00
CA ILE A 20 8.63 8.15 -18.61
C ILE A 20 7.76 9.06 -17.75
N SER A 21 6.84 8.47 -17.00
CA SER A 21 5.97 9.19 -16.06
C SER A 21 6.36 8.92 -14.62
N PHE A 22 6.78 9.96 -13.90
CA PHE A 22 6.93 9.95 -12.45
C PHE A 22 5.57 10.20 -11.81
N CYS A 23 4.98 9.16 -11.24
CA CYS A 23 3.67 9.18 -10.61
C CYS A 23 3.84 9.42 -9.11
N ILE A 24 3.48 10.62 -8.67
CA ILE A 24 3.51 11.05 -7.28
C ILE A 24 2.07 11.16 -6.80
N ILE A 25 1.77 10.46 -5.70
CA ILE A 25 0.43 10.42 -5.13
C ILE A 25 0.51 11.06 -3.74
N CYS A 26 -0.44 11.93 -3.41
CA CYS A 26 -0.45 12.60 -2.12
C CYS A 26 -1.88 12.75 -1.59
N MET A 27 -2.05 12.51 -0.28
CA MET A 27 -3.28 12.80 0.46
C MET A 27 -2.88 13.32 1.84
N ASN A 28 -3.18 14.58 2.16
CA ASN A 28 -2.92 15.20 3.47
C ASN A 28 -1.44 15.17 3.93
N ARG A 29 -0.51 15.24 2.97
CA ARG A 29 0.94 15.25 3.22
C ARG A 29 1.63 16.40 2.49
N LEU A 30 0.95 17.54 2.35
CA LEU A 30 1.51 18.71 1.65
C LEU A 30 2.89 19.11 2.17
N TYR A 31 3.14 18.98 3.48
CA TYR A 31 4.42 19.36 4.06
C TYR A 31 5.59 18.49 3.54
N HIS A 32 5.43 17.17 3.38
CA HIS A 32 6.42 16.34 2.70
C HIS A 32 6.55 16.69 1.21
N LEU A 33 5.42 16.91 0.53
CA LEU A 33 5.40 17.21 -0.90
C LEU A 33 6.15 18.51 -1.23
N LYS A 34 6.07 19.52 -0.35
CA LYS A 34 6.81 20.80 -0.46
C LYS A 34 8.31 20.59 -0.51
N GLU A 35 8.82 19.63 0.24
CA GLU A 35 10.25 19.34 0.32
C GLU A 35 10.74 18.56 -0.91
N THR A 36 9.93 17.62 -1.42
CA THR A 36 10.37 16.65 -2.43
C THR A 36 10.08 17.08 -3.86
N LEU A 37 8.87 17.58 -4.16
CA LEU A 37 8.37 17.69 -5.53
C LEU A 37 9.21 18.65 -6.38
N LEU A 38 9.51 19.85 -5.87
CA LEU A 38 10.29 20.85 -6.60
C LEU A 38 11.73 20.36 -6.85
N LYS A 39 12.31 19.66 -5.88
CA LYS A 39 13.64 19.07 -6.00
C LYS A 39 13.65 17.93 -7.02
N ASN A 40 12.64 17.07 -7.02
CA ASN A 40 12.49 15.98 -7.99
C ASN A 40 12.29 16.49 -9.41
N LEU A 41 11.47 17.53 -9.60
CA LEU A 41 11.31 18.22 -10.88
C LEU A 41 12.65 18.76 -11.38
N THR A 42 13.37 19.50 -10.53
CA THR A 42 14.63 20.14 -10.88
C THR A 42 15.73 19.12 -11.20
N ASN A 43 15.85 18.08 -10.38
CA ASN A 43 16.83 17.00 -10.52
C ASN A 43 16.71 16.20 -11.81
N ASN A 44 15.56 16.25 -12.49
CA ASN A 44 15.32 15.48 -13.72
C ASN A 44 14.99 16.39 -14.92
N THR A 45 15.29 17.69 -14.80
CA THR A 45 15.21 18.63 -15.91
C THR A 45 16.09 18.21 -17.10
N GLY A 46 15.65 18.54 -18.31
CA GLY A 46 16.42 18.29 -19.54
C GLY A 46 16.18 16.92 -20.19
N TYR A 47 15.45 16.00 -19.56
CA TYR A 47 15.00 14.78 -20.24
C TYR A 47 13.70 15.05 -21.00
N PRO A 48 13.70 14.99 -22.35
CA PRO A 48 12.56 15.44 -23.16
C PRO A 48 11.32 14.55 -23.03
N GLY A 49 11.47 13.29 -22.62
CA GLY A 49 10.38 12.33 -22.46
C GLY A 49 9.78 12.26 -21.05
N LEU A 50 10.14 13.16 -20.13
CA LEU A 50 9.70 13.09 -18.73
C LEU A 50 8.35 13.78 -18.56
N GLU A 51 7.39 13.06 -18.00
CA GLU A 51 6.18 13.60 -17.40
C GLU A 51 6.29 13.44 -15.88
N VAL A 52 6.04 14.49 -15.12
CA VAL A 52 5.76 14.36 -13.68
C VAL A 52 4.25 14.48 -13.49
N LEU A 53 3.64 13.47 -12.89
CA LEU A 53 2.22 13.41 -12.58
C LEU A 53 2.06 13.52 -11.07
N LEU A 54 1.30 14.51 -10.61
CA LEU A 54 0.86 14.62 -9.21
C LEU A 54 -0.64 14.29 -9.13
N LEU A 55 -0.99 13.21 -8.42
CA LEU A 55 -2.36 12.88 -8.05
C LEU A 55 -2.64 13.36 -6.63
N ASP A 56 -3.41 14.43 -6.50
CA ASP A 56 -4.07 14.82 -5.26
C ASP A 56 -5.26 13.87 -5.03
N TYR A 57 -5.02 12.92 -4.12
CA TYR A 57 -5.92 11.82 -3.82
C TYR A 57 -6.94 12.21 -2.75
N ASN A 58 -7.65 13.31 -3.01
CA ASN A 58 -8.63 13.95 -2.14
C ASN A 58 -8.04 14.51 -0.83
N SER A 59 -6.99 15.32 -0.94
CA SER A 59 -6.42 16.03 0.20
C SER A 59 -7.38 17.09 0.73
N GLY A 60 -7.52 17.12 2.06
CA GLY A 60 -8.19 18.17 2.82
C GLY A 60 -7.26 19.25 3.36
N ASP A 61 -5.97 19.20 3.04
CA ASP A 61 -5.01 20.30 3.28
C ASP A 61 -4.94 21.26 2.08
N ASP A 62 -4.12 22.32 2.17
CA ASP A 62 -4.01 23.39 1.16
C ASP A 62 -3.23 22.98 -0.11
N MET A 63 -3.17 21.69 -0.46
CA MET A 63 -2.30 21.19 -1.53
C MET A 63 -2.60 21.83 -2.87
N GLU A 64 -3.86 21.87 -3.28
CA GLU A 64 -4.24 22.47 -4.56
C GLU A 64 -3.82 23.95 -4.65
N GLN A 65 -4.08 24.72 -3.58
CA GLN A 65 -3.72 26.13 -3.52
C GLN A 65 -2.21 26.31 -3.58
N TRP A 66 -1.46 25.43 -2.91
CA TRP A 66 0.00 25.44 -2.98
C TRP A 66 0.52 25.10 -4.38
N VAL A 67 -0.03 24.08 -5.06
CA VAL A 67 0.35 23.74 -6.45
C VAL A 67 0.07 24.91 -7.39
N LYS A 68 -1.11 25.54 -7.29
CA LYS A 68 -1.44 26.76 -8.07
C LYS A 68 -0.42 27.87 -7.86
N ASN A 69 -0.06 28.14 -6.60
CA ASN A 69 0.82 29.27 -6.28
C ASN A 69 2.29 29.03 -6.64
N ASN A 70 2.75 27.77 -6.67
CA ASN A 70 4.19 27.45 -6.74
C ASN A 70 4.59 26.66 -7.99
N LEU A 71 3.65 26.01 -8.68
CA LEU A 71 3.96 25.04 -9.75
C LEU A 71 3.19 25.30 -11.06
N SER A 72 2.44 26.40 -11.17
CA SER A 72 1.70 26.75 -12.40
C SER A 72 2.62 26.81 -13.63
N ASP A 73 3.80 27.42 -13.53
CA ASP A 73 4.77 27.46 -14.63
C ASP A 73 5.22 26.06 -15.09
N TYR A 74 5.28 25.07 -14.19
CA TYR A 74 5.60 23.68 -14.54
C TYR A 74 4.44 23.01 -15.27
N ILE A 75 3.20 23.33 -14.87
CA ILE A 75 1.99 22.83 -15.52
C ILE A 75 1.84 23.43 -16.93
N GLU A 76 2.02 24.74 -17.07
CA GLU A 76 1.89 25.46 -18.34
C GLU A 76 2.87 24.96 -19.41
N ARG A 77 4.11 24.64 -19.02
CA ARG A 77 5.11 24.06 -19.93
C ARG A 77 5.00 22.54 -20.11
N GLY A 78 4.02 21.90 -19.47
CA GLY A 78 3.81 20.44 -19.54
C GLY A 78 4.82 19.59 -18.77
N ALA A 79 5.66 20.17 -17.91
CA ALA A 79 6.61 19.43 -17.07
C ALA A 79 5.92 18.75 -15.87
N LEU A 80 4.78 19.27 -15.43
CA LEU A 80 3.93 18.72 -14.38
C LEU A 80 2.50 18.58 -14.89
N VAL A 81 1.85 17.46 -14.58
CA VAL A 81 0.41 17.28 -14.76
C VAL A 81 -0.20 17.06 -13.38
N TYR A 82 -1.16 17.91 -13.02
CA TYR A 82 -1.88 17.80 -11.76
C TYR A 82 -3.23 17.13 -12.02
N TYR A 83 -3.51 16.07 -11.28
CA TYR A 83 -4.83 15.45 -11.22
C TYR A 83 -5.39 15.55 -9.81
N LYS A 84 -6.70 15.75 -9.71
CA LYS A 84 -7.42 15.70 -8.44
C LYS A 84 -8.62 14.77 -8.54
N THR A 85 -8.81 13.94 -7.52
CA THR A 85 -10.05 13.18 -7.30
C THR A 85 -10.70 13.65 -6.00
N PHE A 86 -12.03 13.54 -5.92
CA PHE A 86 -12.81 13.81 -4.70
C PHE A 86 -13.48 12.55 -4.14
N ASP A 87 -13.31 11.40 -4.79
CA ASP A 87 -14.07 10.19 -4.51
C ASP A 87 -13.59 9.46 -3.22
N PRO A 88 -12.27 9.29 -2.99
CA PRO A 88 -11.80 8.50 -1.85
C PRO A 88 -11.93 9.25 -0.52
N SER A 89 -12.54 8.64 0.50
CA SER A 89 -12.54 9.15 1.88
C SER A 89 -11.27 8.78 2.67
N GLU A 90 -10.54 7.78 2.17
CA GLU A 90 -9.34 7.22 2.79
C GLU A 90 -8.26 6.92 1.76
N PHE A 91 -7.01 6.96 2.23
CA PHE A 91 -5.88 6.59 1.39
C PHE A 91 -5.87 5.09 1.16
N ASN A 92 -5.91 4.68 -0.10
CA ASN A 92 -5.75 3.29 -0.50
C ASN A 92 -4.57 3.21 -1.47
N HIS A 93 -3.50 2.54 -1.05
CA HIS A 93 -2.26 2.44 -1.83
C HIS A 93 -2.48 1.81 -3.21
N SER A 94 -3.15 0.66 -3.28
CA SER A 94 -3.40 -0.04 -4.54
C SER A 94 -4.21 0.81 -5.51
N HIS A 95 -5.33 1.37 -5.04
CA HIS A 95 -6.23 2.16 -5.85
C HIS A 95 -5.58 3.46 -6.34
N ALA A 96 -4.91 4.20 -5.45
CA ALA A 96 -4.28 5.45 -5.82
C ALA A 96 -3.13 5.25 -6.82
N LYS A 97 -2.32 4.20 -6.65
CA LYS A 97 -1.26 3.82 -7.60
C LYS A 97 -1.84 3.40 -8.95
N ASN A 98 -2.93 2.62 -8.94
CA ASN A 98 -3.65 2.24 -10.16
C ASN A 98 -4.18 3.44 -10.93
N MET A 99 -4.82 4.40 -10.25
CA MET A 99 -5.31 5.63 -10.86
C MET A 99 -4.16 6.42 -11.49
N ALA A 100 -3.09 6.68 -10.72
CA ALA A 100 -1.95 7.47 -11.19
C ALA A 100 -1.27 6.81 -12.41
N PHE A 101 -1.04 5.50 -12.38
CA PHE A 101 -0.40 4.78 -13.49
C PHE A 101 -1.31 4.71 -14.72
N LYS A 102 -2.63 4.60 -14.57
CA LYS A 102 -3.57 4.68 -15.70
C LYS A 102 -3.57 6.08 -16.33
N LEU A 103 -3.54 7.14 -15.53
CA LEU A 103 -3.53 8.55 -15.97
C LEU A 103 -2.22 8.99 -16.64
N ALA A 104 -1.10 8.42 -16.21
CA ALA A 104 0.22 8.70 -16.75
C ALA A 104 0.28 8.47 -18.26
N SER A 105 0.97 9.34 -19.00
CA SER A 105 1.02 9.25 -20.46
C SER A 105 2.29 8.58 -20.99
N GLY A 106 3.21 8.17 -20.12
CA GLY A 106 4.46 7.49 -20.45
C GLY A 106 4.30 5.99 -20.74
N ASP A 107 5.24 5.48 -21.54
CA ASP A 107 5.42 4.05 -21.82
C ASP A 107 5.99 3.31 -20.60
N ILE A 108 6.76 4.04 -19.79
CA ILE A 108 7.27 3.58 -18.49
C ILE A 108 6.61 4.44 -17.42
N VAL A 109 6.03 3.79 -16.41
CA VAL A 109 5.44 4.44 -15.25
C VAL A 109 6.30 4.13 -14.03
N CYS A 110 6.57 5.14 -13.21
CA CYS A 110 7.34 4.97 -11.99
C CYS A 110 6.64 5.60 -10.78
N ASN A 111 6.34 4.80 -9.76
CA ASN A 111 5.79 5.30 -8.50
C ASN A 111 6.89 5.96 -7.67
N ILE A 112 6.64 7.17 -7.18
CA ILE A 112 7.50 7.89 -6.24
C ILE A 112 6.58 8.42 -5.14
N ASN A 113 6.80 8.02 -3.89
CA ASN A 113 5.96 8.54 -2.81
C ASN A 113 6.23 10.04 -2.59
N ALA A 114 5.26 10.76 -2.04
CA ALA A 114 5.36 12.20 -1.81
C ALA A 114 6.50 12.62 -0.85
N ASP A 115 7.06 11.68 -0.09
CA ASP A 115 8.18 11.83 0.83
C ASP A 115 9.51 11.31 0.27
N ASN A 116 9.55 10.86 -1.00
CA ASN A 116 10.76 10.35 -1.65
C ASN A 116 11.48 11.40 -2.50
N PHE A 117 12.81 11.40 -2.44
CA PHE A 117 13.69 12.11 -3.37
C PHE A 117 14.19 11.15 -4.45
N THR A 118 14.13 11.58 -5.71
CA THR A 118 14.60 10.73 -6.83
C THR A 118 16.10 10.77 -7.02
N GLY A 119 16.80 11.80 -6.52
CA GLY A 119 18.18 12.10 -6.91
C GLY A 119 18.32 12.70 -8.31
N ASN A 120 19.52 13.19 -8.63
CA ASN A 120 19.84 13.87 -9.90
C ASN A 120 19.90 12.89 -11.08
N ARG A 121 19.21 13.18 -12.18
CA ARG A 121 19.17 12.40 -13.42
C ARG A 121 18.64 10.97 -13.28
N PHE A 122 17.78 10.70 -12.30
CA PHE A 122 17.16 9.38 -12.12
C PHE A 122 16.39 8.90 -13.35
N VAL A 123 15.70 9.81 -14.05
CA VAL A 123 14.99 9.49 -15.30
C VAL A 123 15.93 8.92 -16.38
N TYR A 124 17.15 9.43 -16.49
CA TYR A 124 18.14 8.91 -17.45
C TYR A 124 18.60 7.50 -17.08
N TYR A 125 18.69 7.20 -15.78
CA TYR A 125 19.03 5.86 -15.31
C TYR A 125 17.93 4.85 -15.62
N ILE A 126 16.66 5.22 -15.39
CA ILE A 126 15.50 4.39 -15.78
C ILE A 126 15.54 4.12 -17.29
N ASP A 127 15.67 5.17 -18.08
CA ASP A 127 15.75 5.08 -19.54
C ASP A 127 16.88 4.17 -20.03
N GLU A 128 18.08 4.25 -19.44
CA GLU A 128 19.21 3.36 -19.75
C GLU A 128 18.90 1.88 -19.43
N VAL A 129 18.25 1.61 -18.30
CA VAL A 129 17.85 0.24 -17.91
C VAL A 129 16.81 -0.31 -18.88
N PHE A 130 15.76 0.45 -19.21
CA PHE A 130 14.70 -0.03 -20.10
C PHE A 130 15.10 -0.09 -21.58
N ARG A 131 16.12 0.67 -22.01
CA ARG A 131 16.70 0.51 -23.36
C ARG A 131 17.53 -0.76 -23.49
N THR A 132 18.17 -1.21 -22.41
CA THR A 132 19.05 -2.39 -22.41
C THR A 132 18.32 -3.68 -22.06
N ASN A 133 17.12 -3.60 -21.46
CA ASN A 133 16.34 -4.74 -21.00
C ASN A 133 14.89 -4.64 -21.51
N LYS A 134 14.46 -5.59 -22.35
CA LYS A 134 13.15 -5.51 -23.01
C LYS A 134 11.95 -5.81 -22.11
N LYS A 135 12.13 -6.53 -21.00
CA LYS A 135 11.04 -6.98 -20.13
C LYS A 135 11.47 -6.97 -18.67
N VAL A 136 11.50 -5.77 -18.09
CA VAL A 136 12.05 -5.51 -16.77
C VAL A 136 11.14 -4.60 -15.96
N PHE A 137 11.17 -4.76 -14.63
CA PHE A 137 10.71 -3.75 -13.70
C PHE A 137 11.83 -3.41 -12.72
N MET A 138 11.89 -2.16 -12.28
CA MET A 138 12.89 -1.66 -11.34
C MET A 138 12.30 -1.52 -9.95
N ARG A 139 13.09 -1.84 -8.92
CA ARG A 139 12.77 -1.52 -7.52
C ARG A 139 14.03 -1.31 -6.68
N PRO A 140 13.97 -0.61 -5.54
CA PRO A 140 15.10 -0.46 -4.64
C PRO A 140 15.62 -1.79 -4.12
N LEU A 141 16.95 -1.95 -4.06
CA LEU A 141 17.54 -2.89 -3.13
C LEU A 141 17.11 -2.46 -1.70
N ARG A 142 16.70 -3.39 -0.83
CA ARG A 142 16.22 -3.10 0.53
C ARG A 142 17.32 -2.49 1.40
N LEU A 143 17.60 -1.20 1.19
CA LEU A 143 18.62 -0.41 1.88
C LEU A 143 17.96 0.64 2.78
N HIS A 144 16.79 1.17 2.39
CA HIS A 144 16.01 2.12 3.17
C HIS A 144 14.52 1.76 3.10
N PRO A 145 13.81 1.58 4.24
CA PRO A 145 12.40 1.19 4.22
C PRO A 145 11.49 2.27 3.61
N GLY A 146 11.85 3.55 3.73
CA GLY A 146 11.05 4.68 3.22
C GLY A 146 10.93 4.76 1.69
N VAL A 147 11.77 4.05 0.94
CA VAL A 147 11.70 4.03 -0.54
C VAL A 147 11.07 2.76 -1.10
N ALA A 148 10.58 1.85 -0.25
CA ALA A 148 10.10 0.52 -0.69
C ALA A 148 8.96 0.57 -1.72
N GLY A 149 8.22 1.69 -1.77
CA GLY A 149 7.16 1.98 -2.74
C GLY A 149 7.66 2.37 -4.13
N VAL A 150 8.96 2.63 -4.34
CA VAL A 150 9.49 2.93 -5.67
C VAL A 150 9.43 1.68 -6.54
N VAL A 151 8.71 1.78 -7.65
CA VAL A 151 8.65 0.76 -8.70
C VAL A 151 8.52 1.43 -10.04
N CYS A 152 9.40 1.09 -10.99
CA CYS A 152 9.27 1.53 -12.38
C CYS A 152 9.01 0.31 -13.28
N VAL A 153 8.05 0.40 -14.19
CA VAL A 153 7.61 -0.73 -15.03
C VAL A 153 7.09 -0.22 -16.37
N ASN A 154 7.15 -1.07 -17.39
CA ASN A 154 6.46 -0.78 -18.64
C ASN A 154 4.95 -0.73 -18.39
N LYS A 155 4.28 0.31 -18.89
CA LYS A 155 2.84 0.50 -18.69
C LYS A 155 2.03 -0.67 -19.25
N ALA A 156 2.48 -1.29 -20.34
CA ALA A 156 1.83 -2.48 -20.89
C ALA A 156 1.89 -3.68 -19.92
N ASP A 157 3.03 -3.90 -19.25
CA ASP A 157 3.16 -4.96 -18.25
C ASP A 157 2.29 -4.68 -17.01
N PHE A 158 2.23 -3.42 -16.55
CA PHE A 158 1.30 -2.98 -15.49
C PHE A 158 -0.16 -3.29 -15.84
N LEU A 159 -0.59 -2.95 -17.05
CA LEU A 159 -1.96 -3.23 -17.53
C LEU A 159 -2.19 -4.74 -17.67
N HIS A 160 -1.20 -5.48 -18.15
CA HIS A 160 -1.28 -6.94 -18.35
C HIS A 160 -1.54 -7.70 -17.05
N VAL A 161 -0.87 -7.30 -15.95
CA VAL A 161 -1.09 -7.91 -14.62
C VAL A 161 -2.30 -7.32 -13.88
N GLY A 162 -3.08 -6.43 -14.50
CA GLY A 162 -4.26 -5.82 -13.89
C GLY A 162 -3.94 -4.83 -12.76
N GLY A 163 -2.74 -4.24 -12.75
CA GLY A 163 -2.32 -3.27 -11.75
C GLY A 163 -2.05 -3.84 -10.35
N PHE A 164 -2.08 -2.97 -9.34
CA PHE A 164 -2.01 -3.32 -7.91
C PHE A 164 -3.34 -3.92 -7.47
N ASP A 165 -3.30 -4.91 -6.57
CA ASP A 165 -4.51 -5.62 -6.12
C ASP A 165 -5.36 -4.76 -5.18
N GLU A 166 -6.54 -4.34 -5.63
CA GLU A 166 -7.41 -3.42 -4.88
C GLU A 166 -8.20 -4.10 -3.75
N ARG A 167 -8.09 -5.44 -3.64
CA ARG A 167 -8.56 -6.16 -2.45
C ARG A 167 -7.72 -5.82 -1.22
N MET A 168 -6.45 -5.42 -1.43
CA MET A 168 -5.59 -4.94 -0.35
C MET A 168 -5.95 -3.50 -0.02
N SER A 169 -6.08 -3.20 1.28
CA SER A 169 -6.46 -1.87 1.73
C SER A 169 -5.57 -1.37 2.87
N VAL A 170 -5.59 -0.05 3.06
CA VAL A 170 -4.76 0.70 4.02
C VAL A 170 -3.28 0.70 3.66
N TYR A 171 -2.49 -0.31 4.06
CA TYR A 171 -1.03 -0.29 3.89
C TYR A 171 -0.44 -1.70 3.87
N GLY A 172 0.55 -1.91 3.00
CA GLY A 172 1.43 -3.08 3.04
C GLY A 172 0.99 -4.21 2.11
N TRP A 173 2.02 -4.94 1.65
CA TRP A 173 1.97 -6.11 0.76
C TRP A 173 1.58 -5.85 -0.70
N GLU A 174 1.00 -4.70 -1.03
CA GLU A 174 0.55 -4.40 -2.39
C GLU A 174 1.70 -4.34 -3.40
N ASP A 175 2.83 -3.75 -3.00
CA ASP A 175 4.04 -3.70 -3.84
C ASP A 175 4.72 -5.07 -3.96
N VAL A 176 4.60 -5.91 -2.93
CA VAL A 176 5.19 -7.27 -2.93
C VAL A 176 4.40 -8.15 -3.88
N ASP A 177 3.07 -8.14 -3.74
CA ASP A 177 2.15 -8.85 -4.62
C ASP A 177 2.31 -8.41 -6.08
N PHE A 178 2.28 -7.10 -6.35
CA PHE A 178 2.46 -6.57 -7.70
C PHE A 178 3.76 -7.07 -8.36
N ARG A 179 4.89 -7.02 -7.63
CA ARG A 179 6.17 -7.53 -8.13
C ARG A 179 6.17 -9.05 -8.32
N ASN A 180 5.53 -9.80 -7.44
CA ASN A 180 5.42 -11.26 -7.58
C ASN A 180 4.67 -11.61 -8.86
N ARG A 181 3.56 -10.92 -9.14
CA ARG A 181 2.77 -11.09 -10.36
C ARG A 181 3.49 -10.68 -11.63
N LEU A 182 4.28 -9.59 -11.59
CA LEU A 182 5.19 -9.23 -12.69
C LEU A 182 6.20 -10.34 -12.98
N ARG A 183 6.81 -10.93 -11.95
CA ARG A 183 7.73 -12.08 -12.14
C ARG A 183 7.03 -13.30 -12.71
N LEU A 184 5.81 -13.61 -12.25
CA LEU A 184 4.98 -14.68 -12.82
C LEU A 184 4.64 -14.43 -14.30
N ALA A 185 4.45 -13.18 -14.69
CA ALA A 185 4.26 -12.77 -16.09
C ALA A 185 5.56 -12.81 -16.91
N GLY A 186 6.69 -13.20 -16.32
CA GLY A 186 8.01 -13.25 -16.96
C GLY A 186 8.69 -11.89 -17.11
N VAL A 187 8.34 -10.91 -16.27
CA VAL A 187 9.03 -9.61 -16.19
C VAL A 187 10.16 -9.70 -15.16
N GLU A 188 11.38 -9.43 -15.59
CA GLU A 188 12.57 -9.57 -14.75
C GLU A 188 12.73 -8.42 -13.76
N GLU A 189 13.35 -8.70 -12.62
CA GLU A 189 13.60 -7.70 -11.58
C GLU A 189 14.97 -7.04 -11.76
N TRP A 190 14.97 -5.71 -11.86
CA TRP A 190 16.17 -4.88 -11.73
C TRP A 190 16.21 -4.19 -10.37
N LYS A 191 17.32 -4.35 -9.65
CA LYS A 191 17.51 -3.75 -8.33
C LYS A 191 18.32 -2.46 -8.46
N ILE A 192 17.70 -1.34 -8.08
CA ILE A 192 18.37 -0.04 -7.93
C ILE A 192 19.28 -0.15 -6.70
N ARG A 193 20.60 0.03 -6.88
CA ARG A 193 21.60 -0.11 -5.81
C ARG A 193 22.18 1.23 -5.39
N GLU A 194 22.05 2.20 -6.28
CA GLU A 194 22.56 3.55 -6.20
C GLU A 194 21.80 4.34 -5.13
N LYS A 195 22.37 4.42 -3.92
CA LYS A 195 21.73 5.07 -2.76
C LYS A 195 21.30 6.52 -3.01
N PHE A 196 21.98 7.23 -3.91
CA PHE A 196 21.65 8.62 -4.23
C PHE A 196 20.32 8.77 -4.99
N TYR A 197 19.74 7.68 -5.50
CA TYR A 197 18.37 7.64 -6.03
C TYR A 197 17.33 7.16 -4.99
N LEU A 198 17.79 6.78 -3.79
CA LEU A 198 17.01 6.04 -2.80
C LEU A 198 16.96 6.79 -1.46
N ASP A 199 16.52 8.05 -1.51
CA ASP A 199 16.44 8.92 -0.35
C ASP A 199 14.97 9.29 -0.04
N ALA A 200 14.66 9.46 1.23
CA ALA A 200 13.31 9.73 1.71
C ALA A 200 13.35 10.55 3.00
N ILE A 201 12.32 11.34 3.24
CA ILE A 201 12.13 12.00 4.53
C ILE A 201 11.88 10.93 5.58
N ASP A 202 12.69 10.91 6.64
CA ASP A 202 12.51 9.95 7.73
C ASP A 202 11.30 10.35 8.59
N HIS A 203 10.35 9.43 8.74
CA HIS A 203 9.19 9.63 9.59
C HIS A 203 8.61 8.29 10.09
N GLU A 204 8.05 8.31 11.30
CA GLU A 204 7.48 7.10 11.92
C GLU A 204 6.08 6.74 11.37
N GLU A 205 5.39 7.71 10.76
CA GLU A 205 3.99 7.57 10.34
C GLU A 205 3.82 6.83 9.00
N LYS A 206 3.88 5.50 9.03
CA LYS A 206 3.69 4.66 7.82
C LYS A 206 2.25 4.62 7.31
N TYR A 207 1.28 4.73 8.22
CA TYR A 207 -0.15 4.66 7.97
C TYR A 207 -0.90 5.49 9.02
N ASP A 208 -2.16 5.82 8.76
CA ASP A 208 -2.99 6.55 9.73
C ASP A 208 -3.49 5.62 10.84
N ARG A 209 -2.70 5.50 11.92
CA ARG A 209 -3.03 4.71 13.12
C ARG A 209 -4.42 5.06 13.66
N ARG A 210 -4.78 6.34 13.68
CA ARG A 210 -6.07 6.81 14.23
C ARG A 210 -7.24 6.22 13.47
N LYS A 211 -7.14 6.15 12.13
CA LYS A 211 -8.16 5.53 11.28
C LYS A 211 -8.29 4.04 11.53
N LEU A 212 -7.18 3.30 11.59
CA LEU A 212 -7.21 1.87 11.91
C LEU A 212 -7.87 1.61 13.27
N LEU A 213 -7.51 2.38 14.29
CA LEU A 213 -8.10 2.26 15.62
C LEU A 213 -9.58 2.65 15.66
N SER A 214 -10.01 3.67 14.90
CA SER A 214 -11.39 4.14 14.88
C SER A 214 -12.41 3.09 14.40
N ARG A 215 -11.95 2.05 13.70
CA ARG A 215 -12.77 0.93 13.27
C ARG A 215 -13.02 -0.09 14.38
N ILE A 216 -12.19 -0.12 15.41
CA ILE A 216 -12.24 -1.12 16.48
C ILE A 216 -13.10 -0.59 17.62
N LYS A 217 -14.19 -1.30 17.92
CA LYS A 217 -15.04 -1.05 19.07
C LYS A 217 -14.37 -1.45 20.38
N ALA A 218 -13.83 -2.67 20.38
CA ALA A 218 -13.16 -3.29 21.51
C ALA A 218 -12.27 -4.42 21.01
N ALA A 219 -11.19 -4.70 21.74
CA ALA A 219 -10.38 -5.88 21.50
C ALA A 219 -10.14 -6.61 22.83
N TYR A 220 -10.03 -7.92 22.76
CA TYR A 220 -9.81 -8.79 23.90
C TYR A 220 -8.72 -9.81 23.60
N VAL A 221 -7.94 -10.17 24.61
CA VAL A 221 -6.85 -11.16 24.49
C VAL A 221 -6.92 -12.16 25.64
N SER A 222 -6.58 -13.43 25.40
CA SER A 222 -6.36 -14.39 26.47
C SER A 222 -5.02 -14.16 27.16
N GLU A 223 -4.81 -14.80 28.31
CA GLU A 223 -3.44 -15.11 28.73
C GLU A 223 -2.77 -16.02 27.68
N ALA A 224 -1.43 -16.02 27.66
CA ALA A 224 -0.69 -16.94 26.82
C ALA A 224 -1.01 -18.38 27.24
N ASP A 225 -1.19 -19.28 26.27
CA ASP A 225 -1.46 -20.69 26.56
C ASP A 225 -0.32 -21.27 27.43
N PRO A 226 -0.61 -21.86 28.61
CA PRO A 226 0.44 -22.37 29.51
C PRO A 226 1.29 -23.49 28.89
N VAL A 227 0.73 -24.25 27.95
CA VAL A 227 1.42 -25.31 27.21
C VAL A 227 2.11 -24.74 25.97
N ASN A 228 1.45 -23.83 25.27
CA ASN A 228 1.96 -23.13 24.08
C ASN A 228 2.18 -21.64 24.36
N ALA A 229 3.18 -21.31 25.19
CA ALA A 229 3.47 -19.96 25.71
C ALA A 229 3.80 -18.86 24.66
N PHE A 230 3.69 -19.20 23.39
CA PHE A 230 3.81 -18.34 22.22
C PHE A 230 2.47 -18.06 21.51
N THR A 231 1.35 -18.58 22.01
CA THR A 231 0.02 -18.38 21.41
C THR A 231 -0.88 -17.52 22.30
N THR A 232 -1.80 -16.77 21.70
CA THR A 232 -2.79 -15.93 22.39
C THR A 232 -4.06 -15.84 21.57
N LYS A 233 -5.21 -16.11 22.17
CA LYS A 233 -6.51 -15.92 21.50
C LYS A 233 -6.85 -14.43 21.49
N VAL A 234 -7.26 -13.93 20.33
CA VAL A 234 -7.59 -12.51 20.11
C VAL A 234 -9.02 -12.42 19.57
N LEU A 235 -9.84 -11.58 20.20
CA LEU A 235 -11.15 -11.16 19.68
C LEU A 235 -11.11 -9.67 19.36
N ILE A 236 -11.51 -9.29 18.16
CA ILE A 236 -11.67 -7.90 17.74
C ILE A 236 -13.15 -7.70 17.42
N LEU A 237 -13.77 -6.69 18.04
CA LEU A 237 -15.10 -6.21 17.73
C LEU A 237 -14.96 -4.89 16.97
N PHE A 238 -15.61 -4.77 15.81
CA PHE A 238 -15.59 -3.58 14.98
C PHE A 238 -16.83 -2.71 15.21
N GLU A 239 -16.72 -1.41 14.94
CA GLU A 239 -17.84 -0.44 15.05
C GLU A 239 -18.97 -0.74 14.05
N ASP A 240 -18.70 -1.45 12.95
CA ASP A 240 -19.69 -1.89 11.96
C ASP A 240 -20.40 -3.21 12.35
N TYR A 241 -20.31 -3.60 13.63
CA TYR A 241 -20.86 -4.83 14.19
C TYR A 241 -20.25 -6.13 13.65
N ARG A 242 -19.11 -6.09 12.96
CA ARG A 242 -18.34 -7.30 12.62
C ARG A 242 -17.40 -7.72 13.73
N PHE A 243 -17.03 -8.99 13.79
CA PHE A 243 -15.96 -9.47 14.67
C PHE A 243 -14.91 -10.31 13.92
N LYS A 244 -13.73 -10.42 14.53
CA LYS A 244 -12.70 -11.41 14.17
C LYS A 244 -12.19 -12.10 15.42
N TYR A 245 -12.10 -13.42 15.38
CA TYR A 245 -11.61 -14.26 16.47
C TYR A 245 -10.64 -15.32 15.96
N GLY A 246 -9.53 -15.53 16.67
CA GLY A 246 -8.51 -16.50 16.26
C GLY A 246 -7.35 -16.57 17.23
N THR A 247 -6.43 -17.49 16.99
CA THR A 247 -5.26 -17.77 17.83
C THR A 247 -4.00 -17.20 17.17
N VAL A 248 -3.45 -16.15 17.75
CA VAL A 248 -2.25 -15.48 17.24
C VAL A 248 -0.99 -16.14 17.79
N ILE A 249 -0.08 -16.49 16.89
CA ILE A 249 1.24 -17.05 17.17
C ILE A 249 2.28 -15.93 17.22
N ASN A 250 3.09 -15.88 18.28
CA ASN A 250 4.30 -15.09 18.38
C ASN A 250 5.52 -15.93 17.98
N ASN A 251 5.92 -15.84 16.72
CA ASN A 251 7.01 -16.65 16.15
C ASN A 251 8.37 -16.35 16.78
N LYS A 252 8.59 -15.13 17.29
CA LYS A 252 9.81 -14.80 18.04
C LYS A 252 9.91 -15.59 19.34
N ARG A 253 8.78 -15.84 20.02
CA ARG A 253 8.74 -16.69 21.22
C ARG A 253 8.75 -18.18 20.90
N LYS A 254 8.08 -18.59 19.82
CA LYS A 254 8.06 -19.98 19.35
C LYS A 254 9.46 -20.52 19.07
N GLY A 255 10.36 -19.66 18.58
CA GLY A 255 11.74 -20.00 18.27
C GLY A 255 11.87 -20.73 16.93
N GLY A 256 12.84 -20.33 16.11
CA GLY A 256 13.02 -20.83 14.75
C GLY A 256 13.21 -19.71 13.73
N GLN A 257 13.37 -20.09 12.45
CA GLN A 257 13.41 -19.14 11.34
C GLN A 257 12.01 -19.00 10.77
N PHE A 258 11.33 -17.92 11.15
CA PHE A 258 10.03 -17.56 10.61
C PHE A 258 10.15 -16.27 9.81
N GLU A 259 9.40 -16.20 8.71
CA GLU A 259 9.38 -15.00 7.87
C GLU A 259 8.63 -13.83 8.54
N TYR A 260 7.70 -14.12 9.46
CA TYR A 260 6.80 -13.14 10.07
C TYR A 260 6.86 -13.21 11.60
N LEU A 261 6.79 -12.05 12.27
CA LEU A 261 6.82 -11.97 13.73
C LEU A 261 5.57 -12.57 14.37
N PHE A 262 4.41 -12.28 13.78
CA PHE A 262 3.12 -12.81 14.19
C PHE A 262 2.46 -13.57 13.05
N ASP A 263 1.70 -14.61 13.40
CA ASP A 263 0.90 -15.39 12.45
C ASP A 263 -0.43 -15.80 13.09
N LEU A 264 -1.36 -16.33 12.30
CA LEU A 264 -2.49 -17.10 12.85
C LEU A 264 -2.14 -18.58 12.90
N GLU A 265 -2.59 -19.26 13.96
CA GLU A 265 -2.56 -20.71 14.03
C GLU A 265 -3.55 -21.34 13.03
N GLU A 266 -4.71 -20.71 12.90
CA GLU A 266 -5.69 -21.02 11.86
C GLU A 266 -5.29 -20.38 10.52
N ILE A 267 -5.83 -20.89 9.40
CA ILE A 267 -5.59 -20.30 8.06
C ILE A 267 -6.33 -18.96 7.91
N TYR A 268 -7.47 -18.81 8.59
CA TYR A 268 -8.31 -17.62 8.53
C TYR A 268 -8.85 -17.29 9.91
N TRP A 269 -9.14 -16.01 10.12
CA TRP A 269 -9.95 -15.58 11.26
C TRP A 269 -11.32 -16.27 11.20
N THR A 270 -11.85 -16.64 12.37
CA THR A 270 -13.30 -16.81 12.50
C THR A 270 -13.92 -15.42 12.48
N GLU A 271 -14.87 -15.19 11.58
CA GLU A 271 -15.48 -13.88 11.38
C GLU A 271 -17.00 -13.98 11.24
N GLY A 272 -17.67 -12.84 11.43
CA GLY A 272 -19.11 -12.71 11.36
C GLY A 272 -19.58 -11.44 12.06
N TYR A 273 -20.76 -11.48 12.70
CA TYR A 273 -21.38 -10.34 13.36
C TYR A 273 -21.40 -10.47 14.87
N TRP A 274 -21.36 -9.37 15.60
CA TRP A 274 -21.58 -9.38 17.04
C TRP A 274 -22.78 -8.51 17.43
N LYS A 275 -23.45 -8.90 18.51
CA LYS A 275 -24.47 -8.07 19.16
C LYS A 275 -24.38 -8.22 20.67
N LYS A 276 -24.77 -7.17 21.39
CA LYS A 276 -25.02 -7.26 22.83
C LYS A 276 -26.39 -7.89 23.06
N ASP A 277 -26.48 -8.77 24.04
CA ASP A 277 -27.73 -9.35 24.53
C ASP A 277 -27.80 -9.18 26.05
N GLY A 278 -28.44 -8.11 26.50
CA GLY A 278 -28.35 -7.68 27.89
C GLY A 278 -26.92 -7.31 28.29
N ARG A 279 -26.34 -8.06 29.23
CA ARG A 279 -24.92 -7.92 29.59
C ARG A 279 -24.01 -8.76 28.69
N ASP A 280 -24.52 -9.82 28.08
CA ASP A 280 -23.71 -10.78 27.35
C ASP A 280 -23.46 -10.35 25.90
N LEU A 281 -22.58 -11.08 25.23
CA LEU A 281 -22.14 -10.81 23.87
C LEU A 281 -22.35 -12.06 23.02
N LYS A 282 -23.11 -11.93 21.93
CA LYS A 282 -23.32 -13.02 20.97
C LYS A 282 -22.47 -12.76 19.73
N LEU A 283 -21.67 -13.76 19.36
CA LEU A 283 -20.95 -13.82 18.09
C LEU A 283 -21.74 -14.71 17.14
N LEU A 284 -22.04 -14.18 15.96
CA LEU A 284 -22.94 -14.75 14.97
C LEU A 284 -22.18 -14.97 13.67
N ASP A 285 -22.46 -16.04 12.94
CA ASP A 285 -21.90 -16.22 11.60
C ASP A 285 -22.55 -15.28 10.56
N GLU A 286 -22.19 -15.46 9.30
CA GLU A 286 -22.79 -14.74 8.16
C GLU A 286 -24.29 -15.02 8.00
N ALA A 287 -24.77 -16.21 8.37
CA ALA A 287 -26.19 -16.58 8.38
C ALA A 287 -26.96 -16.00 9.58
N ARG A 288 -26.26 -15.33 10.50
CA ARG A 288 -26.76 -14.75 11.77
C ARG A 288 -27.11 -15.80 12.83
N ASP A 289 -26.60 -17.02 12.68
CA ASP A 289 -26.70 -18.06 13.70
C ASP A 289 -25.63 -17.86 14.77
N VAL A 290 -25.96 -18.20 16.02
CA VAL A 290 -25.04 -18.02 17.15
C VAL A 290 -23.91 -19.05 17.07
N VAL A 291 -22.67 -18.57 16.91
CA VAL A 291 -21.46 -19.39 16.91
C VAL A 291 -20.83 -19.43 18.30
N TYR A 292 -20.82 -18.28 18.99
CA TYR A 292 -20.36 -18.20 20.38
C TYR A 292 -21.33 -17.37 21.22
N ASP A 293 -21.67 -17.92 22.39
CA ASP A 293 -22.39 -17.20 23.45
C ASP A 293 -21.37 -16.78 24.51
N ALA A 294 -20.89 -15.54 24.42
CA ALA A 294 -19.86 -15.02 25.29
C ALA A 294 -20.52 -14.37 26.53
N THR A 295 -20.25 -14.94 27.69
CA THR A 295 -20.75 -14.39 28.95
C THR A 295 -19.81 -13.31 29.45
N VAL A 296 -20.35 -12.17 29.89
CA VAL A 296 -19.54 -11.16 30.57
C VAL A 296 -19.10 -11.69 31.93
N TYR A 297 -17.78 -11.78 32.13
CA TYR A 297 -17.19 -12.31 33.36
C TYR A 297 -17.13 -11.24 34.46
N ASP A 298 -16.77 -10.02 34.09
CA ASP A 298 -16.80 -8.81 34.94
C ASP A 298 -17.06 -7.58 34.06
N ASP A 299 -17.04 -6.36 34.62
CA ASP A 299 -17.36 -5.12 33.88
C ASP A 299 -16.52 -4.89 32.60
N ARG A 300 -15.44 -5.65 32.38
CA ARG A 300 -14.53 -5.48 31.24
C ARG A 300 -14.22 -6.79 30.52
N ASN A 301 -14.20 -7.93 31.18
CA ASN A 301 -13.69 -9.19 30.62
C ASN A 301 -14.83 -10.12 30.19
N ILE A 302 -14.56 -10.94 29.17
CA ILE A 302 -15.55 -11.87 28.63
C ILE A 302 -15.03 -13.30 28.69
N ARG A 303 -15.95 -14.26 28.82
CA ARG A 303 -15.63 -15.67 28.75
C ARG A 303 -16.29 -16.25 27.50
N LEU A 304 -15.48 -16.86 26.63
CA LEU A 304 -15.94 -17.53 25.42
C LEU A 304 -15.90 -19.05 25.63
N PRO A 305 -16.86 -19.82 25.07
CA PRO A 305 -16.75 -21.26 24.95
C PRO A 305 -15.50 -21.65 24.15
N ASP A 306 -14.77 -22.67 24.61
CA ASP A 306 -13.58 -23.19 23.94
C ASP A 306 -13.60 -24.72 23.93
N ASN A 307 -13.33 -25.33 22.78
CA ASN A 307 -13.47 -26.78 22.61
C ASN A 307 -12.41 -27.57 23.41
N ASN A 308 -11.26 -26.96 23.73
CA ASN A 308 -10.17 -27.64 24.42
C ASN A 308 -10.26 -27.46 25.94
N THR A 309 -10.61 -26.27 26.41
CA THR A 309 -10.64 -25.93 27.85
C THR A 309 -12.04 -25.81 28.43
N GLY A 310 -13.09 -25.98 27.62
CA GLY A 310 -14.49 -25.69 27.96
C GLY A 310 -14.82 -24.21 27.85
N SER A 311 -13.95 -23.33 28.37
CA SER A 311 -14.04 -21.89 28.17
C SER A 311 -12.69 -21.19 28.26
N VAL A 312 -12.56 -20.03 27.64
CA VAL A 312 -11.40 -19.13 27.72
C VAL A 312 -11.83 -17.77 28.27
N LEU A 313 -11.06 -17.25 29.22
CA LEU A 313 -11.20 -15.87 29.70
C LEU A 313 -10.41 -14.93 28.77
N LEU A 314 -11.09 -13.93 28.24
CA LEU A 314 -10.50 -12.88 27.42
C LEU A 314 -10.57 -11.53 28.16
N TYR A 315 -9.41 -10.89 28.24
CA TYR A 315 -9.21 -9.63 28.93
C TYR A 315 -9.34 -8.46 27.95
N HIS A 316 -10.10 -7.44 28.34
CA HIS A 316 -10.24 -6.25 27.52
C HIS A 316 -8.91 -5.49 27.39
N VAL A 317 -8.54 -5.16 26.16
CA VAL A 317 -7.31 -4.45 25.84
C VAL A 317 -7.51 -2.96 26.05
N ALA A 318 -7.16 -2.46 27.25
CA ALA A 318 -7.17 -1.03 27.56
C ALA A 318 -5.87 -0.31 27.12
N ASN A 319 -4.80 -1.06 26.86
CA ASN A 319 -3.51 -0.48 26.49
C ASN A 319 -3.46 -0.14 24.98
N GLU A 320 -3.30 1.15 24.67
CA GLU A 320 -3.32 1.65 23.29
C GLU A 320 -2.20 1.06 22.42
N TYR A 321 -1.02 0.79 22.98
CA TYR A 321 0.08 0.16 22.24
C TYR A 321 -0.28 -1.27 21.81
N VAL A 322 -0.90 -2.05 22.70
CA VAL A 322 -1.38 -3.40 22.38
C VAL A 322 -2.51 -3.35 21.35
N LEU A 323 -3.45 -2.40 21.49
CA LEU A 323 -4.52 -2.21 20.53
C LEU A 323 -3.99 -1.86 19.12
N ASN A 324 -2.96 -1.00 19.05
CA ASN A 324 -2.25 -0.69 17.81
C ASN A 324 -1.54 -1.91 17.20
N MET A 325 -0.94 -2.77 18.02
CA MET A 325 -0.34 -4.01 17.51
C MET A 325 -1.39 -4.96 16.93
N ILE A 326 -2.53 -5.11 17.59
CA ILE A 326 -3.65 -5.94 17.13
C ILE A 326 -4.23 -5.39 15.82
N SER A 327 -4.48 -4.08 15.75
CA SER A 327 -5.03 -3.44 14.56
C SER A 327 -4.08 -3.53 13.37
N TYR A 328 -2.78 -3.31 13.60
CA TYR A 328 -1.76 -3.50 12.58
C TYR A 328 -1.68 -4.95 12.12
N PHE A 329 -1.68 -5.91 13.04
CA PHE A 329 -1.63 -7.33 12.70
C PHE A 329 -2.84 -7.76 11.87
N GLU A 330 -4.06 -7.33 12.22
CA GLU A 330 -5.26 -7.64 11.44
C GLU A 330 -5.14 -7.15 9.98
N MET A 331 -4.72 -5.90 9.81
CA MET A 331 -4.51 -5.30 8.50
C MET A 331 -3.39 -6.01 7.71
N ASP A 332 -2.23 -6.20 8.34
CA ASP A 332 -1.05 -6.84 7.77
C ASP A 332 -1.36 -8.27 7.33
N TYR A 333 -1.96 -9.07 8.23
CA TYR A 333 -2.32 -10.45 7.98
C TYR A 333 -3.31 -10.57 6.81
N ARG A 334 -4.34 -9.73 6.77
CA ARG A 334 -5.31 -9.73 5.66
C ARG A 334 -4.63 -9.49 4.31
N ASN A 335 -3.79 -8.45 4.19
CA ASN A 335 -3.12 -8.13 2.93
C ASN A 335 -2.06 -9.19 2.58
N ARG A 336 -1.34 -9.72 3.58
CA ARG A 336 -0.39 -10.83 3.44
C ARG A 336 -1.07 -12.09 2.89
N THR A 337 -2.22 -12.48 3.41
CA THR A 337 -2.95 -13.68 2.95
C THR A 337 -3.41 -13.53 1.50
N ILE A 338 -3.83 -12.33 1.07
CA ILE A 338 -4.14 -12.07 -0.34
C ILE A 338 -2.89 -12.29 -1.22
N MET A 339 -1.74 -11.73 -0.81
CA MET A 339 -0.47 -11.89 -1.53
C MET A 339 -0.03 -13.36 -1.62
N ILE A 340 -0.09 -14.09 -0.50
CA ILE A 340 0.28 -15.51 -0.44
C ILE A 340 -0.65 -16.32 -1.36
N ASN A 341 -1.98 -16.14 -1.24
CA ASN A 341 -2.95 -16.85 -2.06
C ASN A 341 -2.76 -16.60 -3.56
N ASN A 342 -2.49 -15.34 -3.95
CA ASN A 342 -2.17 -14.99 -5.33
C ASN A 342 -0.90 -15.72 -5.80
N MET A 343 0.15 -15.75 -4.97
CA MET A 343 1.41 -16.41 -5.30
C MET A 343 1.26 -17.93 -5.41
N GLU A 344 0.63 -18.59 -4.44
CA GLU A 344 0.40 -20.04 -4.43
C GLU A 344 -0.48 -20.49 -5.60
N SER A 345 -1.51 -19.70 -5.90
CA SER A 345 -2.42 -19.94 -7.02
C SER A 345 -1.86 -19.48 -8.37
N LYS A 346 -0.64 -18.93 -8.40
CA LYS A 346 0.03 -18.38 -9.59
C LYS A 346 -0.84 -17.37 -10.36
N VAL A 347 -1.58 -16.53 -9.64
CA VAL A 347 -2.41 -15.47 -10.20
C VAL A 347 -1.51 -14.43 -10.86
N VAL A 348 -1.66 -14.22 -12.17
CA VAL A 348 -0.92 -13.18 -12.91
C VAL A 348 -1.69 -11.86 -12.94
N ALA A 349 -2.98 -11.92 -13.28
CA ALA A 349 -3.83 -10.74 -13.40
C ALA A 349 -4.86 -10.69 -12.27
N VAL A 350 -5.05 -9.50 -11.70
CA VAL A 350 -6.03 -9.22 -10.63
C VAL A 350 -7.08 -8.21 -11.09
N ASN A 351 -8.01 -7.86 -10.19
CA ASN A 351 -9.05 -6.84 -10.38
C ASN A 351 -10.05 -7.11 -11.52
N ASN A 352 -9.99 -8.26 -12.20
CA ASN A 352 -10.91 -8.65 -13.27
C ASN A 352 -11.08 -7.58 -14.36
N GLY A 353 -10.00 -6.86 -14.68
CA GLY A 353 -9.99 -5.79 -15.68
C GLY A 353 -10.61 -4.45 -15.21
N ARG A 354 -11.02 -4.33 -13.95
CA ARG A 354 -11.61 -3.11 -13.37
C ARG A 354 -10.79 -2.63 -12.18
N PHE A 355 -9.93 -1.65 -12.39
CA PHE A 355 -9.05 -1.09 -11.35
C PHE A 355 -8.74 0.38 -11.61
N GLY A 356 -8.42 1.10 -10.53
CA GLY A 356 -8.19 2.54 -10.51
C GLY A 356 -9.42 3.29 -10.99
N GLN A 357 -10.60 2.89 -10.50
CA GLN A 357 -11.88 3.44 -10.94
C GLN A 357 -12.19 4.76 -10.24
N GLY A 358 -12.96 5.63 -10.89
CA GLY A 358 -13.46 6.85 -10.26
C GLY A 358 -13.28 8.08 -11.14
N SER A 359 -13.32 9.24 -10.51
CA SER A 359 -13.46 10.52 -11.16
C SER A 359 -12.22 11.37 -10.92
N VAL A 360 -11.63 11.91 -11.99
CA VAL A 360 -10.51 12.85 -11.87
C VAL A 360 -10.69 14.08 -12.73
N PHE A 361 -10.05 15.15 -12.28
CA PHE A 361 -10.01 16.45 -12.94
C PHE A 361 -8.56 16.82 -13.19
N LYS A 362 -8.27 17.37 -14.37
CA LYS A 362 -6.92 17.68 -14.82
C LYS A 362 -6.65 19.17 -14.70
N ASN A 363 -5.48 19.54 -14.16
CA ASN A 363 -4.94 20.91 -14.13
C ASN A 363 -5.99 21.96 -13.72
N PHE A 364 -6.73 21.69 -12.64
CA PHE A 364 -7.76 22.58 -12.07
C PHE A 364 -8.98 22.82 -12.96
N ASN A 365 -9.11 22.13 -14.10
CA ASN A 365 -10.31 22.19 -14.92
C ASN A 365 -11.36 21.22 -14.37
N TYR A 366 -12.35 21.79 -13.67
CA TYR A 366 -13.47 21.04 -13.08
C TYR A 366 -14.69 20.91 -14.01
N GLU A 367 -14.65 21.52 -15.18
CA GLU A 367 -15.72 21.39 -16.18
C GLU A 367 -15.60 20.07 -16.97
N VAL A 368 -14.38 19.54 -17.08
CA VAL A 368 -14.08 18.31 -17.80
C VAL A 368 -13.74 17.20 -16.82
N LYS A 369 -14.74 16.37 -16.54
CA LYS A 369 -14.57 15.15 -15.74
C LYS A 369 -13.92 14.05 -16.60
N ILE A 370 -12.89 13.41 -16.07
CA ILE A 370 -12.30 12.19 -16.64
C ILE A 370 -12.82 11.01 -15.82
N ASP A 371 -13.67 10.19 -16.44
CA ASP A 371 -14.15 8.95 -15.85
C ASP A 371 -13.13 7.83 -16.07
N MET A 372 -12.53 7.38 -14.98
CA MET A 372 -11.64 6.23 -14.93
C MET A 372 -12.54 5.00 -14.78
N GLY A 373 -12.91 4.43 -15.92
CA GLY A 373 -13.80 3.27 -16.01
C GLY A 373 -13.33 2.04 -15.26
#